data_AF-A0A7F8KCK7-F1
#
_entry.id   AF-A0A7F8KCK7-F1
#
_cell.length_a   1.000
_cell.length_b   1.000
_cell.length_c   1.000
_cell.angle_alpha   90.00
_cell.angle_beta   90.00
_cell.angle_gamma   90.00
#
_symmetry.space_group_name_H-M   'P 1'
#
loop_
_entity.id
_entity.type
_entity.pdbx_description
1 polymer ?
#
loop_
_entity_poly.entity_id
_entity_poly.type
_entity_poly.pdbx_seq_one_letter_code
_entity_poly.pdbx_strand_id
1 'polypeptide(L)'
;MDTVSLEHQIQSVQRHISFLKKEQMALLRDLHLEILRLQKRCSELTHDLEMKEAQSHQQELASRELESKCRELESQLAARVAANAELRREVAQREALVSALRCSLRAEERRFLEELRRRSHRATVLGTELQKHTEAAAYLSYQLHAARQKLQTPRPGPGAAAAAPEPRIRRRAQRARRPPAAEAAAKGPGRDWAARERSAGAPDDADAMPDPALFLYARRPPRPGGRSPRQPPPQEPPDQATPPAAPNPPSAPADPE
;
A
#
# COMPACT_ATOMS: atom_id res chain seq x y z
N MET A 1 -74.51 86.40 -55.98
CA MET A 1 -74.50 85.62 -54.73
C MET A 1 -73.52 84.43 -54.80
N ASP A 2 -73.10 84.01 -56.01
CA ASP A 2 -72.28 82.80 -56.21
C ASP A 2 -70.78 82.97 -55.92
N THR A 3 -70.25 84.19 -56.02
CA THR A 3 -68.83 84.50 -55.75
C THR A 3 -68.45 84.28 -54.28
N VAL A 4 -69.35 84.65 -53.37
CA VAL A 4 -69.17 84.50 -51.93
C VAL A 4 -69.15 83.02 -51.52
N SER A 5 -69.90 82.16 -52.23
CA SER A 5 -69.91 80.70 -51.99
C SER A 5 -68.59 80.05 -52.41
N LEU A 6 -68.05 80.45 -53.56
CA LEU A 6 -66.76 79.96 -54.08
C LEU A 6 -65.59 80.35 -53.17
N GLU A 7 -65.58 81.57 -52.65
CA GLU A 7 -64.56 82.04 -51.69
C GLU A 7 -64.56 81.23 -50.40
N HIS A 8 -65.73 80.95 -49.83
CA HIS A 8 -65.86 80.10 -48.64
C HIS A 8 -65.39 78.66 -48.92
N GLN A 9 -65.65 78.14 -50.12
CA GLN A 9 -65.20 76.81 -50.54
C GLN A 9 -63.68 76.75 -50.70
N ILE A 10 -63.06 77.77 -51.29
CA ILE A 10 -61.59 77.92 -51.39
C ILE A 10 -60.96 78.01 -50.00
N GLN A 11 -61.52 78.82 -49.09
CA GLN A 11 -61.02 78.95 -47.71
C GLN A 11 -61.15 77.63 -46.93
N SER A 12 -62.25 76.88 -47.12
CA SER A 12 -62.45 75.56 -46.50
C SER A 12 -61.40 74.55 -46.98
N VAL A 13 -61.17 74.47 -48.29
CA VAL A 13 -60.15 73.59 -48.88
C VAL A 13 -58.74 73.98 -48.41
N GLN A 14 -58.42 75.27 -48.34
CA GLN A 14 -57.12 75.74 -47.82
C GLN A 14 -56.90 75.34 -46.36
N ARG A 15 -57.93 75.44 -45.50
CA ARG A 15 -57.85 74.95 -44.11
C ARG A 15 -57.62 73.45 -44.07
N HIS A 16 -58.35 72.68 -44.89
CA HIS A 16 -58.20 71.23 -44.98
C HIS A 16 -56.80 70.82 -45.44
N ILE A 17 -56.26 71.49 -46.46
CA ILE A 17 -54.88 71.28 -46.93
C ILE A 17 -53.88 71.60 -45.80
N SER A 18 -54.10 72.69 -45.07
CA SER A 18 -53.20 73.05 -43.95
C SER A 18 -53.24 72.04 -42.82
N PHE A 19 -54.41 71.46 -42.55
CA PHE A 19 -54.61 70.40 -41.57
C PHE A 19 -53.89 69.11 -42.01
N LEU A 20 -54.15 68.64 -43.23
CA LEU A 20 -53.48 67.46 -43.80
C LEU A 20 -51.96 67.61 -43.79
N LYS A 21 -51.44 68.79 -44.14
CA LYS A 21 -50.00 69.08 -44.08
C LYS A 21 -49.44 68.98 -42.66
N LYS A 22 -50.18 69.46 -41.65
CA LYS A 22 -49.77 69.34 -40.24
C LYS A 22 -49.74 67.88 -39.79
N GLU A 23 -50.77 67.11 -40.13
CA GLU A 23 -50.84 65.68 -39.80
C GLU A 23 -49.75 64.87 -40.51
N GLN A 24 -49.51 65.11 -41.80
CA GLN A 24 -48.43 64.46 -42.54
C GLN A 24 -47.06 64.79 -41.93
N MET A 25 -46.82 66.05 -41.55
CA MET A 25 -45.57 66.45 -40.89
C MET A 25 -45.42 65.83 -39.50
N ALA A 26 -46.51 65.63 -38.75
CA ALA A 26 -46.47 64.93 -37.47
C ALA A 26 -46.13 63.45 -37.66
N LEU A 27 -46.84 62.76 -38.56
CA LEU A 27 -46.57 61.36 -38.90
C LEU A 27 -45.13 61.14 -39.36
N LEU A 28 -44.60 62.03 -40.21
CA LEU A 28 -43.23 61.92 -40.71
C LEU A 28 -42.18 62.09 -39.59
N ARG A 29 -42.44 62.98 -38.62
CA ARG A 29 -41.58 63.13 -37.43
C ARG A 29 -41.64 61.89 -36.55
N ASP A 30 -42.84 61.36 -36.29
CA ASP A 30 -43.03 60.19 -35.44
C ASP A 30 -42.37 58.94 -36.04
N LEU A 31 -42.52 58.74 -37.35
CA LEU A 31 -41.82 57.67 -38.08
C LEU A 31 -40.30 57.84 -38.01
N HIS A 32 -39.78 59.06 -38.13
CA HIS A 32 -38.33 59.31 -38.02
C HIS A 32 -37.81 58.94 -36.63
N LEU A 33 -38.53 59.30 -35.56
CA LEU A 33 -38.18 58.89 -34.20
C LEU A 33 -38.24 57.37 -34.02
N GLU A 34 -39.22 56.71 -34.63
CA GLU A 34 -39.35 55.25 -34.56
C GLU A 34 -38.21 54.54 -35.29
N ILE A 35 -37.81 55.04 -36.46
CA ILE A 35 -36.63 54.53 -37.18
C ILE A 35 -35.38 54.66 -36.29
N LEU A 36 -35.17 55.81 -35.64
CA LEU A 36 -34.01 56.00 -34.75
C LEU A 36 -34.05 55.05 -33.53
N ARG A 37 -35.23 54.82 -32.95
CA ARG A 37 -35.40 53.85 -31.84
C ARG A 37 -35.09 52.43 -32.29
N LEU A 38 -35.61 52.01 -33.44
CA LEU A 38 -35.35 50.69 -34.01
C LEU A 38 -33.88 50.52 -34.36
N GLN A 39 -33.24 51.52 -34.96
CA GLN A 39 -31.80 51.49 -35.24
C GLN A 39 -30.98 51.30 -33.97
N LYS A 40 -31.29 52.05 -32.90
CA LYS A 40 -30.63 51.88 -31.60
C LYS A 40 -30.84 50.46 -31.05
N ARG A 41 -32.07 49.96 -31.03
CA ARG A 41 -32.37 48.61 -30.53
C ARG A 41 -31.68 47.51 -31.35
N CYS A 42 -31.63 47.67 -32.68
CA CYS A 42 -30.90 46.75 -33.54
C CYS A 42 -29.40 46.76 -33.21
N SER A 43 -28.79 47.93 -33.00
CA SER A 43 -27.38 48.00 -32.62
C SER A 43 -27.07 47.36 -31.25
N GLU A 44 -27.96 47.54 -30.27
CA GLU A 44 -27.84 46.90 -28.95
C GLU A 44 -27.96 45.38 -29.05
N LEU A 45 -28.95 44.88 -29.79
CA LEU A 45 -29.13 43.44 -30.01
C LEU A 45 -27.95 42.81 -30.76
N THR A 46 -27.42 43.49 -31.77
CA THR A 46 -26.22 43.02 -32.47
C THR A 46 -25.03 42.91 -31.52
N HIS A 47 -24.81 43.93 -30.68
CA HIS A 47 -23.72 43.90 -29.70
C HIS A 47 -23.91 42.78 -28.66
N ASP A 48 -25.12 42.58 -28.16
CA ASP A 48 -25.44 41.49 -27.22
C ASP A 48 -25.19 40.10 -27.84
N LEU A 49 -25.48 39.94 -29.13
CA LEU A 49 -25.20 38.69 -29.86
C LEU A 49 -23.69 38.46 -30.00
N GLU A 50 -22.94 39.46 -30.44
CA GLU A 50 -21.48 39.37 -30.56
C GLU A 50 -20.82 39.00 -29.22
N MET A 51 -21.27 39.60 -28.11
CA MET A 51 -20.76 39.29 -26.78
C MET A 51 -21.08 37.86 -26.35
N LYS A 52 -22.29 37.38 -26.64
CA LYS A 52 -22.68 35.98 -26.35
C LYS A 52 -21.92 34.98 -27.21
N GLU A 53 -21.69 35.28 -28.48
CA GLU A 53 -20.89 34.45 -29.37
C GLU A 53 -19.44 34.36 -28.88
N ALA A 54 -18.84 35.49 -28.49
CA ALA A 54 -17.50 35.50 -27.91
C ALA A 54 -17.41 34.66 -26.62
N GLN A 55 -18.42 34.76 -25.75
CA GLN A 55 -18.52 33.94 -24.53
C GLN A 55 -18.68 32.45 -24.84
N SER A 56 -19.54 32.09 -25.81
CA SER A 56 -19.73 30.71 -26.25
C SER A 56 -18.42 30.13 -26.79
N HIS A 57 -17.72 30.87 -27.64
CA HIS A 57 -16.42 30.45 -28.17
C HIS A 57 -15.39 30.25 -27.06
N GLN A 58 -15.31 31.15 -26.08
CA GLN A 58 -14.42 30.97 -24.93
C GLN A 58 -14.79 29.73 -24.11
N GLN A 59 -16.09 29.48 -23.89
CA GLN A 59 -16.57 28.31 -23.18
C GLN A 59 -16.26 27.01 -23.93
N GLU A 60 -16.41 26.99 -25.25
CA GLU A 60 -16.06 25.83 -26.08
C GLU A 60 -14.56 25.51 -26.01
N LEU A 61 -13.69 26.52 -26.06
CA LEU A 61 -12.25 26.33 -25.92
C LEU A 61 -11.90 25.76 -24.55
N ALA A 62 -12.44 26.33 -23.48
CA ALA A 62 -12.25 25.81 -22.12
C ALA A 62 -12.76 24.37 -21.98
N SER A 63 -13.91 24.05 -22.58
CA SER A 63 -14.47 22.70 -22.56
C SER A 63 -13.55 21.70 -23.29
N ARG A 64 -13.03 22.07 -24.46
CA ARG A 64 -12.07 21.23 -25.21
C ARG A 64 -10.77 21.00 -24.45
N GLU A 65 -10.25 22.02 -23.77
CA GLU A 65 -9.05 21.88 -22.92
C GLU A 65 -9.30 20.98 -21.71
N LEU A 66 -10.47 21.06 -21.10
CA LEU A 66 -10.85 20.16 -20.02
C LEU A 66 -10.99 18.71 -20.53
N GLU A 67 -11.63 18.51 -21.67
CA GLU A 67 -11.75 17.20 -22.30
C GLU A 67 -10.38 16.61 -22.64
N SER A 68 -9.43 17.40 -23.16
CA SER A 68 -8.08 16.90 -23.46
C SER A 68 -7.36 16.47 -22.17
N LYS A 69 -7.43 17.28 -21.11
CA LYS A 69 -6.87 16.94 -19.80
C LYS A 69 -7.52 15.68 -19.21
N CYS A 70 -8.84 15.54 -19.33
CA CYS A 70 -9.55 14.33 -18.91
C CYS A 70 -9.04 13.09 -19.65
N ARG A 71 -8.93 13.16 -20.99
CA ARG A 71 -8.41 12.04 -21.81
C ARG A 71 -6.96 11.68 -21.45
N GLU A 72 -6.12 12.68 -21.21
CA GLU A 72 -4.74 12.46 -20.77
C GLU A 72 -4.71 11.73 -19.42
N LEU A 73 -5.48 12.18 -18.43
CA LEU A 73 -5.55 11.53 -17.12
C LEU A 73 -6.13 10.12 -17.20
N GLU A 74 -7.15 9.89 -18.03
CA GLU A 74 -7.71 8.56 -18.29
C GLU A 74 -6.66 7.62 -18.90
N SER A 75 -5.86 8.10 -19.86
CA SER A 75 -4.79 7.31 -20.46
C SER A 75 -3.70 6.94 -19.45
N GLN A 76 -3.33 7.88 -18.57
CA GLN A 76 -2.38 7.65 -17.49
C GLN A 76 -2.93 6.63 -16.49
N LEU A 77 -4.20 6.76 -16.11
CA LEU A 77 -4.86 5.82 -15.21
C LEU A 77 -4.88 4.42 -15.82
N ALA A 78 -5.24 4.28 -17.11
CA ALA A 78 -5.24 3.01 -17.80
C ALA A 78 -3.86 2.35 -17.82
N ALA A 79 -2.80 3.12 -18.11
CA ALA A 79 -1.42 2.62 -18.07
C ALA A 79 -1.02 2.16 -16.66
N ARG A 80 -1.38 2.92 -15.62
CA ARG A 80 -1.11 2.54 -14.21
C ARG A 80 -1.87 1.29 -13.80
N VAL A 81 -3.12 1.13 -14.22
CA VAL A 81 -3.93 -0.07 -13.97
C VAL A 81 -3.31 -1.29 -14.65
N ALA A 82 -2.85 -1.17 -15.89
CA ALA A 82 -2.17 -2.24 -16.61
C ALA A 82 -0.87 -2.66 -15.90
N ALA A 83 0.00 -1.71 -15.54
CA ALA A 83 1.24 -1.99 -14.80
C ALA A 83 0.96 -2.64 -13.44
N ASN A 84 -0.08 -2.19 -12.72
CA ASN A 84 -0.46 -2.80 -11.45
C ASN A 84 -0.98 -4.24 -11.63
N ALA A 85 -1.73 -4.50 -12.71
CA ALA A 85 -2.17 -5.86 -13.04
C ALA A 85 -0.98 -6.79 -13.33
N GLU A 86 0.06 -6.32 -14.00
CA GLU A 86 1.30 -7.07 -14.21
C GLU A 86 2.00 -7.38 -12.89
N LEU A 87 2.21 -6.38 -12.03
CA LEU A 87 2.81 -6.60 -10.71
C LEU A 87 2.04 -7.62 -9.88
N ARG A 88 0.70 -7.57 -9.88
CA ARG A 88 -0.13 -8.58 -9.19
C ARG A 88 0.09 -9.99 -9.74
N ARG A 89 0.22 -10.15 -11.07
CA ARG A 89 0.53 -11.45 -11.67
C ARG A 89 1.90 -11.95 -11.23
N GLU A 90 2.92 -11.08 -11.21
CA GLU A 90 4.24 -11.49 -10.75
C GLU A 90 4.27 -11.86 -9.27
N VAL A 91 3.56 -11.13 -8.42
CA VAL A 91 3.41 -11.48 -6.99
C VAL A 91 2.78 -12.86 -6.86
N ALA A 92 1.67 -13.13 -7.57
CA ALA A 92 1.02 -14.43 -7.54
C ALA A 92 1.96 -15.56 -8.01
N GLN A 93 2.77 -15.33 -9.05
CA GLN A 93 3.76 -16.30 -9.52
C GLN A 93 4.85 -16.56 -8.46
N ARG A 94 5.36 -15.51 -7.83
CA ARG A 94 6.37 -15.63 -6.77
C ARG A 94 5.81 -16.35 -5.54
N GLU A 95 4.58 -16.05 -5.15
CA GLU A 95 3.87 -16.74 -4.05
C GLU A 95 3.67 -18.22 -4.34
N ALA A 96 3.31 -18.58 -5.59
CA ALA A 96 3.21 -19.96 -6.02
C ALA A 96 4.56 -20.69 -5.93
N LEU A 97 5.64 -20.06 -6.38
CA LEU A 97 6.99 -20.60 -6.28
C LEU A 97 7.42 -20.79 -4.82
N VAL A 98 7.21 -19.79 -3.97
CA VAL A 98 7.51 -19.88 -2.52
C VAL A 98 6.73 -21.03 -1.88
N SER A 99 5.46 -21.18 -2.23
CA SER A 99 4.62 -22.28 -1.75
C SER A 99 5.15 -23.64 -2.20
N ALA A 100 5.54 -23.79 -3.47
CA ALA A 100 6.12 -25.02 -3.99
C ALA A 100 7.45 -25.38 -3.31
N LEU A 101 8.34 -24.39 -3.12
CA LEU A 101 9.61 -24.59 -2.42
C LEU A 101 9.41 -24.97 -0.95
N ARG A 102 8.45 -24.33 -0.25
CA ARG A 102 8.09 -24.71 1.13
C ARG A 102 7.56 -26.14 1.20
N CYS A 103 6.72 -26.56 0.25
CA CYS A 103 6.23 -27.93 0.18
C CYS A 103 7.35 -28.93 -0.09
N SER A 104 8.27 -28.61 -1.01
CA SER A 104 9.45 -29.42 -1.32
C SER A 104 10.36 -29.60 -0.10
N LEU A 105 10.68 -28.49 0.58
CA LEU A 105 11.50 -28.53 1.80
C LEU A 105 10.88 -29.41 2.88
N ARG A 106 9.57 -29.25 3.13
CA ARG A 106 8.83 -30.11 4.08
C ARG A 106 8.83 -31.58 3.68
N ALA A 107 8.82 -31.88 2.38
CA ALA A 107 8.90 -33.26 1.90
C ALA A 107 10.28 -33.87 2.13
N GLU A 108 11.36 -33.13 1.83
CA GLU A 108 12.73 -33.57 2.10
C GLU A 108 13.01 -33.71 3.59
N GLU A 109 12.52 -32.78 4.43
CA GLU A 109 12.60 -32.89 5.90
C GLU A 109 11.99 -34.20 6.41
N ARG A 110 10.81 -34.58 5.92
CA ARG A 110 10.16 -35.85 6.27
C ARG A 110 11.01 -37.04 5.85
N ARG A 111 11.54 -37.03 4.62
CA ARG A 111 12.43 -38.09 4.10
C ARG A 111 13.68 -38.25 4.96
N PHE A 112 14.35 -37.16 5.31
CA PHE A 112 15.54 -37.20 6.16
C PHE A 112 15.24 -37.76 7.56
N LEU A 113 14.10 -37.39 8.16
CA LEU A 113 13.70 -37.92 9.46
C LEU A 113 13.39 -39.42 9.40
N GLU A 114 12.73 -39.89 8.35
CA GLU A 114 12.48 -41.32 8.13
C GLU A 114 13.79 -42.10 7.94
N GLU A 115 14.72 -41.58 7.16
CA GLU A 115 16.04 -42.19 6.99
C GLU A 115 16.83 -42.24 8.30
N LEU A 116 16.82 -41.15 9.06
CA LEU A 116 17.47 -41.08 10.36
C LEU A 116 16.89 -42.11 11.33
N ARG A 117 15.56 -42.24 11.39
CA ARG A 117 14.86 -43.28 12.18
C ARG A 117 15.29 -44.67 11.75
N ARG A 118 15.30 -44.97 10.44
CA ARG A 118 15.73 -46.28 9.90
C ARG A 118 17.19 -46.60 10.23
N ARG A 119 18.09 -45.61 10.18
CA ARG A 119 19.52 -45.80 10.51
C ARG A 119 19.73 -45.97 12.01
N SER A 120 19.02 -45.19 12.83
CA SER A 120 19.04 -45.32 14.29
C SER A 120 18.60 -46.71 14.72
N HIS A 121 17.46 -47.20 14.21
CA HIS A 121 16.99 -48.56 14.50
C HIS A 121 18.02 -49.63 14.10
N ARG A 122 18.63 -49.52 12.91
CA ARG A 122 19.71 -50.42 12.48
C ARG A 122 20.92 -50.38 13.42
N ALA A 123 21.34 -49.20 13.85
CA ALA A 123 22.43 -49.05 14.80
C ALA A 123 22.10 -49.70 16.17
N THR A 124 20.85 -49.58 16.64
CA THR A 124 20.38 -50.27 17.85
C THR A 124 20.44 -51.78 17.70
N VAL A 125 19.95 -52.33 16.59
CA VAL A 125 19.98 -53.79 16.32
C VAL A 125 21.41 -54.31 16.33
N LEU A 126 22.30 -53.71 15.53
CA LEU A 126 23.72 -54.08 15.48
C LEU A 126 24.41 -53.90 16.83
N GLY A 127 24.04 -52.86 17.61
CA GLY A 127 24.54 -52.64 18.96
C GLY A 127 24.18 -53.78 19.91
N THR A 128 22.93 -54.27 19.85
CA THR A 128 22.52 -55.43 20.65
C THR A 128 23.17 -56.73 20.20
N GLU A 129 23.39 -56.92 18.91
CA GLU A 129 24.10 -58.09 18.37
C GLU A 129 25.57 -58.09 18.84
N LEU A 130 26.25 -56.95 18.72
CA LEU A 130 27.61 -56.79 19.22
C LEU A 130 27.68 -57.05 20.73
N GLN A 131 26.73 -56.54 21.51
CA GLN A 131 26.65 -56.78 22.96
C GLN A 131 26.49 -58.28 23.30
N LYS A 132 25.67 -59.03 22.55
CA LYS A 132 25.57 -60.48 22.72
C LYS A 132 26.90 -61.18 22.44
N HIS A 133 27.62 -60.74 21.40
CA HIS A 133 28.94 -61.29 21.08
C HIS A 133 29.99 -60.95 22.16
N THR A 134 29.99 -59.74 22.71
CA THR A 134 30.92 -59.36 23.78
C THR A 134 30.63 -60.12 25.07
N GLU A 135 29.37 -60.33 25.45
CA GLU A 135 28.97 -61.15 26.58
C GLU A 135 29.40 -62.62 26.41
N ALA A 136 29.18 -63.20 25.23
CA ALA A 136 29.64 -64.55 24.92
C ALA A 136 31.18 -64.67 25.00
N ALA A 137 31.91 -63.70 24.46
CA ALA A 137 33.37 -63.66 24.54
C ALA A 137 33.88 -63.53 25.99
N ALA A 138 33.21 -62.70 26.81
CA ALA A 138 33.53 -62.56 28.23
C ALA A 138 33.27 -63.86 29.00
N TYR A 139 32.15 -64.55 28.72
CA TYR A 139 31.82 -65.84 29.31
C TYR A 139 32.87 -66.92 28.97
N LEU A 140 33.24 -67.05 27.69
CA LEU A 140 34.29 -67.98 27.27
C LEU A 140 35.66 -67.63 27.88
N SER A 141 35.99 -66.33 27.97
CA SER A 141 37.22 -65.88 28.63
C SER A 141 37.21 -66.27 30.12
N TYR A 142 36.09 -66.07 30.81
CA TYR A 142 35.91 -66.50 32.20
C TYR A 142 36.09 -68.01 32.35
N GLN A 143 35.46 -68.82 31.47
CA GLN A 143 35.63 -70.27 31.47
C GLN A 143 37.09 -70.69 31.26
N LEU A 144 37.81 -70.06 30.31
CA LEU A 144 39.22 -70.32 30.05
C LEU A 144 40.08 -69.98 31.27
N HIS A 145 39.84 -68.85 31.92
CA HIS A 145 40.54 -68.49 33.15
C HIS A 145 40.25 -69.47 34.28
N ALA A 146 39.01 -69.90 34.48
CA ALA A 146 38.64 -70.90 35.47
C ALA A 146 39.29 -72.26 35.19
N ALA A 147 39.32 -72.71 33.92
CA ALA A 147 40.01 -73.94 33.52
C ALA A 147 41.52 -73.84 33.74
N ARG A 148 42.15 -72.72 33.38
CA ARG A 148 43.56 -72.45 33.66
C ARG A 148 43.87 -72.46 35.16
N GLN A 149 43.01 -71.85 35.99
CA GLN A 149 43.17 -71.86 37.44
C GLN A 149 43.11 -73.29 38.02
N LYS A 150 42.17 -74.13 37.56
CA LYS A 150 42.09 -75.54 37.98
C LYS A 150 43.33 -76.36 37.59
N LEU A 151 43.99 -76.02 36.48
CA LEU A 151 45.25 -76.63 36.07
C LEU A 151 46.47 -76.05 36.83
N GLN A 152 46.38 -74.82 37.33
CA GLN A 152 47.46 -74.12 38.01
C GLN A 152 47.39 -74.19 39.54
N THR A 153 46.27 -74.63 40.14
CA THR A 153 46.20 -74.93 41.57
C THR A 153 47.23 -76.01 41.92
N PRO A 154 48.28 -75.70 42.69
CA PRO A 154 49.21 -76.71 43.17
C PRO A 154 48.42 -77.67 44.07
N ARG A 155 48.58 -78.97 43.85
CA ARG A 155 48.16 -79.99 44.81
C ARG A 155 48.72 -79.59 46.19
N PRO A 156 47.93 -79.50 47.28
CA PRO A 156 48.45 -79.13 48.58
C PRO A 156 49.34 -80.27 49.09
N GLY A 157 50.63 -80.19 48.80
CA GLY A 157 51.68 -80.86 49.55
C GLY A 157 52.16 -79.92 50.66
N PRO A 158 52.48 -80.42 51.86
CA PRO A 158 52.88 -79.57 52.97
C PRO A 158 54.30 -79.07 52.71
N GLY A 159 54.48 -77.77 52.46
CA GLY A 159 55.80 -77.17 52.46
C GLY A 159 55.91 -75.87 51.68
N ALA A 160 56.39 -74.85 52.39
CA ALA A 160 57.06 -73.65 51.90
C ALA A 160 56.21 -72.51 51.29
N ALA A 161 55.83 -71.61 52.20
CA ALA A 161 56.26 -70.22 52.24
C ALA A 161 56.32 -69.40 50.94
N ALA A 162 55.45 -68.38 50.91
CA ALA A 162 55.72 -67.01 50.50
C ALA A 162 56.43 -66.76 49.16
N ALA A 163 55.63 -66.40 48.14
CA ALA A 163 56.05 -65.41 47.15
C ALA A 163 54.79 -64.73 46.57
N ALA A 164 54.45 -63.57 47.11
CA ALA A 164 53.50 -62.66 46.49
C ALA A 164 54.17 -62.01 45.26
N PRO A 165 53.54 -62.02 44.06
CA PRO A 165 53.97 -61.15 42.97
C PRO A 165 53.14 -59.87 42.99
N GLU A 166 53.81 -58.74 43.25
CA GLU A 166 53.28 -57.40 43.05
C GLU A 166 52.81 -57.19 41.59
N PRO A 167 51.58 -56.71 41.34
CA PRO A 167 51.21 -56.25 40.01
C PRO A 167 51.77 -54.83 39.78
N ARG A 168 52.87 -54.75 39.02
CA ARG A 168 53.42 -53.49 38.50
C ARG A 168 52.38 -52.78 37.62
N ILE A 169 51.69 -51.78 38.18
CA ILE A 169 50.87 -50.82 37.42
C ILE A 169 51.81 -49.95 36.59
N ARG A 170 52.04 -50.31 35.32
CA ARG A 170 52.68 -49.42 34.35
C ARG A 170 51.70 -48.30 33.98
N ARG A 171 51.75 -47.19 34.72
CA ARG A 171 51.20 -45.90 34.31
C ARG A 171 51.97 -45.41 33.09
N ARG A 172 51.43 -45.60 31.87
CA ARG A 172 51.91 -44.92 30.68
C ARG A 172 51.40 -43.49 30.70
N ALA A 173 52.31 -42.54 30.88
CA ALA A 173 52.04 -41.11 30.81
C ALA A 173 51.52 -40.70 29.42
N GLN A 174 50.42 -39.97 29.44
CA GLN A 174 50.11 -38.76 28.67
C GLN A 174 50.68 -38.64 27.25
N ARG A 175 49.79 -38.67 26.25
CA ARG A 175 49.95 -37.85 25.04
C ARG A 175 48.73 -36.96 24.92
N ALA A 176 48.95 -35.66 25.20
CA ALA A 176 48.01 -34.61 24.90
C ALA A 176 47.67 -34.63 23.40
N ARG A 177 46.38 -34.81 23.07
CA ARG A 177 45.86 -34.49 21.74
C ARG A 177 45.28 -33.08 21.82
N ARG A 178 46.11 -32.10 21.48
CA ARG A 178 45.68 -30.77 21.05
C ARG A 178 44.98 -30.94 19.67
N PRO A 179 43.83 -30.32 19.40
CA PRO A 179 43.27 -30.30 18.06
C PRO A 179 44.11 -29.35 17.19
N PRO A 180 44.47 -29.70 15.93
CA PRO A 180 45.01 -28.71 15.02
C PRO A 180 43.87 -27.87 14.44
N ALA A 181 43.99 -26.55 14.63
CA ALA A 181 43.34 -25.57 13.79
C ALA A 181 44.23 -25.30 12.56
N ALA A 182 43.56 -25.16 11.41
CA ALA A 182 43.96 -24.50 10.16
C ALA A 182 45.10 -25.08 9.32
N GLU A 183 44.75 -25.57 8.12
CA GLU A 183 45.09 -25.02 6.78
C GLU A 183 44.68 -26.06 5.72
N ALA A 184 43.65 -25.83 4.91
CA ALA A 184 43.61 -25.04 3.67
C ALA A 184 43.71 -25.92 2.39
N ALA A 185 42.88 -25.54 1.39
CA ALA A 185 42.80 -25.99 -0.01
C ALA A 185 42.17 -27.37 -0.30
N ALA A 186 41.25 -27.57 -1.25
CA ALA A 186 40.54 -26.71 -2.20
C ALA A 186 39.55 -27.61 -2.97
N LYS A 187 38.33 -27.12 -3.28
CA LYS A 187 37.64 -27.15 -4.60
C LYS A 187 36.12 -27.14 -4.49
N GLY A 188 35.53 -26.09 -5.04
CA GLY A 188 34.11 -25.97 -5.35
C GLY A 188 33.73 -24.49 -5.49
N PRO A 189 33.46 -23.97 -6.69
CA PRO A 189 33.20 -22.56 -6.90
C PRO A 189 31.76 -22.25 -6.45
N GLY A 190 31.62 -21.84 -5.19
CA GLY A 190 30.42 -21.17 -4.72
C GLY A 190 30.28 -19.86 -5.47
N ARG A 191 29.33 -19.78 -6.41
CA ARG A 191 28.97 -18.56 -7.13
C ARG A 191 28.77 -17.42 -6.12
N ASP A 192 29.59 -16.40 -6.28
CA ASP A 192 29.64 -15.22 -5.43
C ASP A 192 28.35 -14.39 -5.57
N TRP A 193 27.39 -14.63 -4.68
CA TRP A 193 26.26 -13.71 -4.45
C TRP A 193 26.77 -12.31 -4.09
N ALA A 194 27.84 -12.24 -3.30
CA ALA A 194 28.43 -11.00 -2.78
C ALA A 194 29.22 -10.15 -3.80
N ALA A 195 29.53 -10.69 -4.99
CA ALA A 195 30.24 -9.93 -6.04
C ALA A 195 29.27 -9.16 -6.95
N ARG A 196 28.04 -9.66 -7.13
CA ARG A 196 27.02 -9.05 -7.99
C ARG A 196 26.51 -7.70 -7.45
N GLU A 197 26.59 -7.51 -6.14
CA GLU A 197 26.12 -6.30 -5.44
C GLU A 197 27.09 -5.12 -5.58
N ARG A 198 28.37 -5.37 -5.86
CA ARG A 198 29.39 -4.31 -6.05
C ARG A 198 29.54 -3.85 -7.51
N SER A 199 29.01 -4.59 -8.48
CA SER A 199 29.12 -4.26 -9.91
C SER A 199 27.86 -3.63 -10.51
N ALA A 200 26.80 -3.44 -9.72
CA ALA A 200 25.61 -2.71 -10.14
C ALA A 200 25.66 -1.28 -9.60
N GLY A 201 26.35 -0.42 -10.37
CA GLY A 201 26.13 1.02 -10.51
C GLY A 201 25.85 1.88 -9.28
N ALA A 202 26.78 2.78 -8.97
CA ALA A 202 26.37 4.14 -8.60
C ALA A 202 25.80 4.82 -9.86
N PRO A 203 24.58 5.35 -9.77
CA PRO A 203 24.38 6.78 -9.95
C PRO A 203 23.59 7.38 -8.78
N ASP A 204 24.12 8.50 -8.29
CA ASP A 204 23.52 9.60 -7.52
C ASP A 204 22.19 9.40 -6.78
N ASP A 205 22.26 9.68 -5.46
CA ASP A 205 21.26 10.30 -4.58
C ASP A 205 19.77 10.08 -4.89
N ALA A 206 19.18 9.00 -4.36
CA ALA A 206 17.90 9.02 -3.66
C ALA A 206 17.62 7.67 -2.99
N ASP A 207 17.17 7.73 -1.73
CA ASP A 207 16.58 6.65 -0.93
C ASP A 207 17.51 5.52 -0.44
N ALA A 208 18.33 5.87 0.56
CA ALA A 208 18.59 4.91 1.63
C ALA A 208 17.24 4.47 2.24
N MET A 209 16.95 3.18 2.19
CA MET A 209 15.71 2.60 2.71
C MET A 209 15.42 3.12 4.13
N PRO A 210 14.25 3.72 4.40
CA PRO A 210 13.97 4.30 5.71
C PRO A 210 14.02 3.21 6.77
N ASP A 211 14.66 3.52 7.91
CA ASP A 211 14.80 2.61 9.04
C ASP A 211 13.41 2.10 9.47
N PRO A 212 13.16 0.77 9.46
CA PRO A 212 11.88 0.20 9.85
C PRO A 212 11.50 0.48 11.32
N ALA A 213 12.42 1.03 12.13
CA ALA A 213 12.14 1.45 13.50
C ALA A 213 11.38 2.79 13.62
N LEU A 214 11.16 3.54 12.53
CA LEU A 214 10.49 4.85 12.59
C LEU A 214 9.02 4.79 13.04
N PHE A 215 8.36 3.65 12.94
CA PHE A 215 6.98 3.46 13.42
C PHE A 215 6.91 3.14 14.92
N LEU A 216 8.06 2.81 15.56
CA LEU A 216 8.11 2.39 16.96
C LEU A 216 8.30 3.57 17.94
N TYR A 217 8.71 4.73 17.42
CA TYR A 217 8.82 5.95 18.22
C TYR A 217 7.74 6.95 17.78
N ALA A 218 6.61 6.94 18.49
CA ALA A 218 5.64 8.01 18.39
C ALA A 218 6.32 9.34 18.74
N ARG A 219 6.61 10.16 17.72
CA ARG A 219 7.18 11.50 17.89
C ARG A 219 6.17 12.34 18.67
N ARG A 220 6.42 12.53 19.96
CA ARG A 220 5.63 13.42 20.81
C ARG A 220 5.64 14.82 20.19
N PRO A 221 4.48 15.43 19.87
CA PRO A 221 4.44 16.79 19.36
C PRO A 221 5.09 17.74 20.39
N PRO A 222 5.86 18.76 19.96
CA PRO A 222 6.36 19.77 20.88
C PRO A 222 5.18 20.47 21.55
N ARG A 223 5.17 20.49 22.88
CA ARG A 223 4.19 21.25 23.67
C ARG A 223 4.33 22.73 23.30
N PRO A 224 3.25 23.45 22.97
CA PRO A 224 3.32 24.89 22.82
C PRO A 224 3.68 25.51 24.18
N GLY A 225 4.89 26.07 24.25
CA GLY A 225 5.36 26.85 25.38
C GLY A 225 4.53 28.12 25.52
N GLY A 226 3.99 28.34 26.71
CA GLY A 226 3.11 29.45 27.00
C GLY A 226 3.79 30.81 26.87
N ARG A 227 3.06 31.75 26.26
CA ARG A 227 2.91 33.16 26.65
C ARG A 227 1.93 33.81 25.65
N SER A 228 0.63 33.76 25.94
CA SER A 228 -0.34 34.70 25.34
C SER A 228 -0.40 35.97 26.19
N PRO A 229 -0.53 37.17 25.58
CA PRO A 229 -0.85 38.39 26.30
C PRO A 229 -2.21 38.27 26.98
N ARG A 230 -2.30 38.69 28.23
CA ARG A 230 -3.54 38.70 29.03
C ARG A 230 -4.65 39.48 28.30
N GLN A 231 -5.76 38.81 27.97
CA GLN A 231 -7.06 39.45 27.80
C GLN A 231 -7.79 39.47 29.15
N PRO A 232 -8.49 40.56 29.52
CA PRO A 232 -9.30 40.61 30.73
C PRO A 232 -10.60 39.80 30.55
N PRO A 233 -11.22 39.30 31.63
CA PRO A 233 -12.38 38.42 31.55
C PRO A 233 -13.65 39.18 31.11
N PRO A 234 -14.59 38.53 30.39
CA PRO A 234 -15.89 39.10 30.05
C PRO A 234 -16.80 39.19 31.28
N GLN A 235 -17.55 40.29 31.39
CA GLN A 235 -18.65 40.46 32.33
C GLN A 235 -19.87 39.65 31.87
N GLU A 236 -20.51 38.92 32.79
CA GLU A 236 -21.78 38.22 32.55
C GLU A 236 -22.96 39.22 32.53
N PRO A 237 -23.92 39.09 31.60
CA PRO A 237 -25.21 39.78 31.71
C PRO A 237 -26.23 38.91 32.48
N PRO A 238 -27.21 39.53 33.16
CA PRO A 238 -28.14 38.83 34.04
C PRO A 238 -29.29 38.16 33.29
N ASP A 239 -29.83 37.13 33.94
CA ASP A 239 -31.03 36.37 33.57
C ASP A 239 -32.20 37.24 33.12
N GLN A 240 -32.88 36.81 32.04
CA GLN A 240 -34.33 36.94 31.93
C GLN A 240 -34.96 36.06 30.84
N ALA A 241 -36.01 35.36 31.28
CA ALA A 241 -37.23 34.97 30.57
C ALA A 241 -37.19 33.82 29.54
N THR A 242 -37.80 32.71 29.97
CA THR A 242 -38.41 31.64 29.15
C THR A 242 -39.35 32.15 28.05
N PRO A 243 -39.38 31.48 26.88
CA PRO A 243 -40.58 31.42 26.03
C PRO A 243 -41.10 29.98 25.80
N PRO A 244 -42.34 29.82 25.29
CA PRO A 244 -43.20 28.68 25.56
C PRO A 244 -43.12 27.52 24.56
N ALA A 245 -43.76 26.41 24.94
CA ALA A 245 -43.83 25.12 24.25
C ALA A 245 -44.36 25.19 22.80
N ALA A 246 -43.75 24.36 21.94
CA ALA A 246 -44.10 24.19 20.54
C ALA A 246 -45.42 23.39 20.34
N PRO A 247 -46.22 23.68 19.30
CA PRO A 247 -47.43 22.93 18.99
C PRO A 247 -47.14 21.64 18.19
N ASN A 248 -47.94 20.60 18.46
CA ASN A 248 -47.89 19.28 17.81
C ASN A 248 -48.28 19.32 16.31
N PRO A 249 -47.80 18.35 15.51
CA PRO A 249 -48.10 18.28 14.07
C PRO A 249 -49.54 17.75 13.78
N PRO A 250 -50.14 18.12 12.64
CA PRO A 250 -51.50 17.71 12.28
C PRO A 250 -51.58 16.28 11.74
N SER A 251 -52.68 15.59 12.09
CA SER A 251 -53.08 14.26 11.64
C SER A 251 -53.47 14.22 10.15
N ALA A 252 -53.17 13.10 9.48
CA ALA A 252 -53.51 12.82 8.08
C ALA A 252 -55.04 12.71 7.85
N PRO A 253 -55.54 13.08 6.66
CA PRO A 253 -56.95 12.91 6.30
C PRO A 253 -57.27 11.46 5.91
N ALA A 254 -58.47 11.02 6.29
CA ALA A 254 -59.07 9.73 5.95
C ALA A 254 -59.56 9.69 4.49
N ASP A 255 -59.45 8.51 3.87
CA ASP A 255 -59.98 8.19 2.55
C ASP A 255 -61.52 8.24 2.51
N PRO A 256 -62.15 8.63 1.38
CA PRO A 256 -63.59 8.50 1.20
C PRO A 256 -63.98 7.17 0.54
N GLU A 257 -65.02 6.52 1.06
CA GLU A 257 -65.94 5.63 0.30
C GLU A 257 -67.09 6.46 -0.30
#